data_AF-A0A938U511-F1
#
_entry.id   AF-A0A938U511-F1
#
_cell.length_a   1.000
_cell.length_b   1.000
_cell.length_c   1.000
_cell.angle_alpha   90.00
_cell.angle_beta   90.00
_cell.angle_gamma   90.00
#
_symmetry.space_group_name_H-M   'P 1'
#
loop_
_entity.id
_entity.type
_entity.pdbx_description
1 polymer ?
#
loop_
_entity_poly.entity_id
_entity_poly.type
_entity_poly.pdbx_seq_one_letter_code
_entity_poly.pdbx_strand_id
1 'polypeptide(L)'
;MVSKVHAKVLVVLVLLAVAGPAPAQDRFGYLQSHLNTYPDDALFNLLEARHGLKALVGQDYGRLRKNFAVVAPTEEIQGYLVANGCMAHNCWPEKGLLAVNLTTGKLTVGILSDCRKITIYSQEGLRLEQLPGAVQQWVATCRRECGRQITPLIIQR
;
A
#
# COMPACT_ATOMS: atom_id res chain seq x y z
N MET A 1 64.08 -11.33 52.46
CA MET A 1 62.85 -10.51 52.41
C MET A 1 62.29 -10.65 51.00
N VAL A 2 61.19 -11.38 50.85
CA VAL A 2 60.59 -11.81 49.57
C VAL A 2 59.34 -10.98 49.34
N SER A 3 59.26 -10.23 48.24
CA SER A 3 58.06 -9.47 47.89
C SER A 3 57.46 -10.01 46.60
N LYS A 4 56.29 -10.64 46.72
CA LYS A 4 55.52 -11.29 45.66
C LYS A 4 54.66 -10.26 44.93
N VAL A 5 54.96 -9.98 43.66
CA VAL A 5 54.11 -9.16 42.79
C VAL A 5 52.99 -10.04 42.22
N HIS A 6 51.74 -9.74 42.59
CA HIS A 6 50.56 -10.49 42.15
C HIS A 6 50.05 -9.91 40.83
N ALA A 7 50.19 -10.69 39.75
CA ALA A 7 49.60 -10.39 38.45
C ALA A 7 48.08 -10.64 38.50
N LYS A 8 47.27 -9.58 38.41
CA LYS A 8 45.82 -9.67 38.21
C LYS A 8 45.54 -9.73 36.71
N VAL A 9 45.36 -10.93 36.18
CA VAL A 9 44.85 -11.15 34.82
C VAL A 9 43.34 -10.90 34.85
N LEU A 10 42.91 -9.77 34.28
CA LEU A 10 41.51 -9.42 34.12
C LEU A 10 40.99 -10.06 32.82
N VAL A 11 40.27 -11.17 32.94
CA VAL A 11 39.60 -11.83 31.80
C VAL A 11 38.26 -11.12 31.58
N VAL A 12 38.21 -10.20 30.61
CA VAL A 12 36.97 -9.56 30.17
C VAL A 12 36.29 -10.48 29.16
N LEU A 13 35.29 -11.22 29.63
CA LEU A 13 34.46 -12.10 28.81
C LEU A 13 33.49 -11.24 27.97
N VAL A 14 33.83 -10.98 26.71
CA VAL A 14 32.96 -10.26 25.76
C VAL A 14 31.87 -11.23 25.29
N LEU A 15 30.71 -11.19 25.95
CA LEU A 15 29.48 -11.83 25.47
C LEU A 15 28.91 -11.01 24.30
N LEU A 16 29.37 -11.28 23.08
CA LEU A 16 28.71 -10.84 21.85
C LEU A 16 27.39 -11.60 21.71
N ALA A 17 26.31 -11.02 22.25
CA ALA A 17 24.96 -11.46 21.96
C ALA A 17 24.69 -11.20 20.46
N VAL A 18 24.74 -12.26 19.67
CA VAL A 18 24.32 -12.22 18.26
C VAL A 18 22.81 -12.08 18.25
N ALA A 19 22.32 -10.84 18.24
CA ALA A 19 20.94 -10.53 17.95
C ALA A 19 20.68 -10.87 16.48
N GLY A 20 20.36 -12.14 16.21
CA GLY A 20 19.89 -12.56 14.90
C GLY A 20 18.60 -11.78 14.57
N PRO A 21 18.41 -11.32 13.32
CA PRO A 21 17.16 -10.70 12.93
C PRO A 21 16.04 -11.72 13.16
N ALA A 22 15.10 -11.39 14.05
CA ALA A 22 13.88 -12.17 14.18
C ALA A 22 13.23 -12.23 12.79
N PRO A 23 12.78 -13.41 12.32
CA PRO A 23 12.08 -13.49 11.05
C PRO A 23 10.91 -12.50 11.14
N ALA A 24 10.92 -11.50 10.26
CA ALA A 24 9.80 -10.58 10.13
C ALA A 24 8.58 -11.47 9.86
N GLN A 25 7.73 -11.63 10.89
CA GLN A 25 6.49 -12.38 10.73
C GLN A 25 5.78 -11.77 9.53
N ASP A 26 5.38 -12.62 8.59
CA ASP A 26 4.68 -12.24 7.38
C ASP A 26 3.29 -11.69 7.76
N ARG A 27 3.30 -10.46 8.27
CA ARG A 27 2.15 -9.79 8.88
C ARG A 27 1.05 -9.56 7.84
N PHE A 28 1.42 -9.58 6.56
CA PHE A 28 0.54 -9.30 5.44
C PHE A 28 0.31 -10.51 4.52
N GLY A 29 0.86 -11.69 4.86
CA GLY A 29 0.65 -12.92 4.11
C GLY A 29 -0.83 -13.30 3.99
N TYR A 30 -1.66 -12.89 4.96
CA TYR A 30 -3.12 -13.10 4.88
C TYR A 30 -3.76 -12.36 3.68
N LEU A 31 -3.17 -11.28 3.17
CA LEU A 31 -3.66 -10.56 1.99
C LEU A 31 -3.57 -11.40 0.71
N GLN A 32 -2.69 -12.40 0.67
CA GLN A 32 -2.60 -13.32 -0.46
C GLN A 32 -3.88 -14.15 -0.63
N SER A 33 -4.61 -14.42 0.46
CA SER A 33 -5.92 -15.10 0.39
C SER A 33 -6.98 -14.29 -0.34
N HIS A 34 -6.75 -12.98 -0.50
CA HIS A 34 -7.63 -12.10 -1.26
C HIS A 34 -7.25 -12.01 -2.74
N LEU A 35 -6.23 -12.71 -3.24
CA LEU A 35 -5.88 -12.69 -4.66
C LEU A 35 -6.93 -13.38 -5.53
N ASN A 36 -7.23 -12.80 -6.70
CA ASN A 36 -8.25 -13.27 -7.65
C ASN A 36 -9.66 -13.34 -7.08
N THR A 37 -9.93 -12.60 -6.00
CA THR A 37 -11.27 -12.50 -5.41
C THR A 37 -11.86 -11.13 -5.76
N TYR A 38 -13.19 -11.03 -5.84
CA TYR A 38 -13.79 -9.71 -6.03
C TYR A 38 -13.60 -8.90 -4.74
N PRO A 39 -13.13 -7.64 -4.82
CA PRO A 39 -13.00 -6.78 -3.67
C PRO A 39 -14.40 -6.52 -3.13
N ASP A 40 -14.72 -7.24 -2.07
CA ASP A 40 -15.99 -7.19 -1.37
C ASP A 40 -15.87 -6.28 -0.16
N ASP A 41 -16.95 -6.23 0.61
CA ASP A 41 -16.92 -5.55 1.89
C ASP A 41 -15.86 -6.12 2.82
N ALA A 42 -15.47 -7.38 2.73
CA ALA A 42 -14.42 -7.95 3.57
C ALA A 42 -13.07 -7.27 3.32
N LEU A 43 -12.65 -7.05 2.06
CA LEU A 43 -11.39 -6.36 1.76
C LEU A 43 -11.37 -4.93 2.35
N PHE A 44 -12.48 -4.20 2.22
CA PHE A 44 -12.60 -2.84 2.79
C PHE A 44 -12.83 -2.82 4.31
N ASN A 45 -13.30 -3.93 4.88
CA ASN A 45 -13.58 -4.09 6.31
C ASN A 45 -12.48 -4.81 7.08
N LEU A 46 -11.42 -5.30 6.41
CA LEU A 46 -10.19 -5.70 7.07
C LEU A 46 -9.79 -4.56 8.01
N LEU A 47 -9.77 -4.84 9.32
CA LEU A 47 -9.74 -3.79 10.34
C LEU A 47 -8.54 -2.84 10.14
N GLU A 48 -7.41 -3.43 9.75
CA GLU A 48 -6.15 -2.76 9.45
C GLU A 48 -6.25 -1.91 8.18
N ALA A 49 -6.84 -2.44 7.11
CA ALA A 49 -7.07 -1.71 5.87
C ALA A 49 -8.10 -0.59 6.07
N ARG A 50 -9.20 -0.82 6.80
CA ARG A 50 -10.28 0.15 6.98
C ARG A 50 -9.80 1.41 7.69
N HIS A 51 -9.04 1.25 8.76
CA HIS A 51 -8.52 2.38 9.54
C HIS A 51 -7.44 3.13 8.74
N GLY A 52 -6.48 2.41 8.16
CA GLY A 52 -5.43 3.00 7.32
C GLY A 52 -6.02 3.72 6.11
N LEU A 53 -7.00 3.10 5.44
CA LEU A 53 -7.65 3.64 4.25
C LEU A 53 -8.43 4.91 4.58
N LYS A 54 -9.25 4.91 5.63
CA LYS A 54 -9.98 6.12 6.08
C LYS A 54 -9.03 7.25 6.46
N ALA A 55 -7.93 6.96 7.16
CA ALA A 55 -6.92 7.96 7.50
C ALA A 55 -6.25 8.53 6.23
N LEU A 56 -5.91 7.65 5.28
CA LEU A 56 -5.24 8.00 4.04
C LEU A 56 -6.10 8.91 3.16
N VAL A 57 -7.37 8.55 2.89
CA VAL A 57 -8.22 9.33 1.97
C VAL A 57 -9.07 10.40 2.65
N GLY A 58 -9.30 10.29 3.97
CA GLY A 58 -10.10 11.24 4.74
C GLY A 58 -11.52 11.40 4.19
N GLN A 59 -11.87 12.63 3.80
CA GLN A 59 -13.21 12.98 3.32
C GLN A 59 -13.60 12.26 2.02
N ASP A 60 -12.63 11.81 1.22
CA ASP A 60 -12.90 11.11 -0.04
C ASP A 60 -13.27 9.64 0.15
N TYR A 61 -13.28 9.11 1.38
CA TYR A 61 -13.60 7.70 1.65
C TYR A 61 -14.99 7.28 1.12
N GLY A 62 -15.98 8.16 1.27
CA GLY A 62 -17.33 7.91 0.75
C GLY A 62 -17.37 7.82 -0.77
N ARG A 63 -16.57 8.64 -1.47
CA ARG A 63 -16.45 8.58 -2.93
C ARG A 63 -15.70 7.33 -3.37
N LEU A 64 -14.59 6.99 -2.71
CA LEU A 64 -13.85 5.76 -2.99
C LEU A 64 -14.78 4.54 -2.94
N ARG A 65 -15.58 4.40 -1.88
CA ARG A 65 -16.53 3.30 -1.74
C ARG A 65 -17.57 3.26 -2.86
N LYS A 66 -18.07 4.41 -3.31
CA LYS A 66 -18.96 4.49 -4.49
C LYS A 66 -18.26 4.05 -5.78
N ASN A 67 -16.97 4.38 -5.91
CA ASN A 67 -16.14 4.00 -7.06
C ASN A 67 -15.67 2.53 -7.00
N PHE A 68 -16.15 1.74 -6.04
CA PHE A 68 -15.98 0.29 -5.98
C PHE A 68 -17.34 -0.44 -6.01
N ALA A 69 -18.35 0.16 -6.62
CA ALA A 69 -19.66 -0.47 -6.77
C ALA A 69 -19.68 -1.53 -7.88
N VAL A 70 -18.85 -1.36 -8.92
CA VAL A 70 -18.57 -2.38 -9.95
C VAL A 70 -17.09 -2.67 -9.92
N VAL A 71 -16.73 -3.94 -9.76
CA VAL A 71 -15.36 -4.34 -9.43
C VAL A 71 -14.85 -5.45 -10.32
N ALA A 72 -13.55 -5.43 -10.60
CA ALA A 72 -12.83 -6.55 -11.18
C ALA A 72 -12.22 -7.40 -10.04
N PRO A 73 -11.90 -8.68 -10.28
CA PRO A 73 -11.10 -9.46 -9.34
C PRO A 73 -9.80 -8.73 -8.99
N THR A 74 -9.34 -8.92 -7.76
CA THR A 74 -8.04 -8.44 -7.33
C THR A 74 -6.91 -9.18 -8.03
N GLU A 75 -5.80 -8.49 -8.25
CA GLU A 75 -4.64 -9.03 -8.96
C GLU A 75 -3.37 -8.80 -8.13
N GLU A 76 -2.36 -9.65 -8.32
CA GLU A 76 -1.02 -9.35 -7.85
C GLU A 76 -0.23 -8.67 -8.97
N ILE A 77 0.27 -7.46 -8.72
CA ILE A 77 1.12 -6.75 -9.68
C ILE A 77 2.36 -6.25 -8.95
N GLN A 78 3.52 -6.83 -9.25
CA GLN A 78 4.83 -6.41 -8.71
C GLN A 78 4.89 -6.39 -7.16
N GLY A 79 4.30 -7.40 -6.51
CA GLY A 79 4.26 -7.48 -5.05
C GLY A 79 3.18 -6.61 -4.39
N TYR A 80 2.18 -6.16 -5.15
CA TYR A 80 1.01 -5.44 -4.65
C TYR A 80 -0.26 -6.24 -4.89
N LEU A 81 -1.13 -6.29 -3.89
CA LEU A 81 -2.53 -6.65 -4.07
C LEU A 81 -3.25 -5.43 -4.62
N VAL A 82 -3.80 -5.55 -5.83
CA VAL A 82 -4.43 -4.46 -6.56
C VAL A 82 -5.91 -4.77 -6.74
N ALA A 83 -6.75 -3.83 -6.32
CA ALA A 83 -8.18 -3.85 -6.55
C ALA A 83 -8.57 -2.64 -7.40
N ASN A 84 -9.34 -2.89 -8.45
CA ASN A 84 -9.89 -1.86 -9.32
C ASN A 84 -11.41 -1.88 -9.28
N GLY A 85 -11.99 -0.69 -9.32
CA GLY A 85 -13.44 -0.55 -9.39
C GLY A 85 -13.86 0.71 -10.13
N CYS A 86 -15.16 0.81 -10.33
CA CYS A 86 -15.78 2.02 -10.80
C CYS A 86 -17.18 2.22 -10.19
N MET A 87 -17.74 3.40 -10.39
CA MET A 87 -19.08 3.71 -9.93
C MET A 87 -20.14 3.00 -10.79
N ALA A 88 -21.15 2.43 -10.15
CA ALA A 88 -22.28 1.81 -10.84
C ALA A 88 -22.95 2.82 -11.78
N HIS A 89 -23.24 2.38 -13.01
CA HIS A 89 -23.79 3.19 -14.11
C HIS A 89 -22.92 4.38 -14.58
N ASN A 90 -21.76 4.61 -13.97
CA ASN A 90 -20.89 5.74 -14.29
C ASN A 90 -19.41 5.31 -14.34
N CYS A 91 -19.16 4.13 -14.89
CA CYS A 91 -17.88 3.45 -14.77
C CYS A 91 -16.73 4.18 -15.47
N TRP A 92 -17.03 4.85 -16.58
CA TRP A 92 -16.05 5.55 -17.39
C TRP A 92 -15.45 6.78 -16.67
N PRO A 93 -16.26 7.74 -16.16
CA PRO A 93 -15.71 8.94 -15.52
C PRO A 93 -15.37 8.79 -14.03
N GLU A 94 -15.89 7.77 -13.33
CA GLU A 94 -15.70 7.58 -11.89
C GLU A 94 -15.07 6.22 -11.58
N LYS A 95 -13.77 6.23 -11.27
CA LYS A 95 -12.98 5.01 -11.02
C LYS A 95 -12.26 5.05 -9.68
N GLY A 96 -12.01 3.87 -9.14
CA GLY A 96 -11.28 3.64 -7.92
C GLY A 96 -10.14 2.65 -8.16
N LEU A 97 -9.03 2.87 -7.48
CA LEU A 97 -7.89 1.97 -7.39
C LEU A 97 -7.51 1.86 -5.92
N LEU A 98 -7.23 0.65 -5.46
CA LEU A 98 -6.56 0.36 -4.20
C LEU A 98 -5.38 -0.57 -4.51
N ALA A 99 -4.18 -0.19 -4.09
CA ALA A 99 -2.99 -1.02 -4.14
C ALA A 99 -2.43 -1.15 -2.72
N VAL A 100 -2.14 -2.39 -2.31
CA VAL A 100 -1.57 -2.70 -0.99
C VAL A 100 -0.25 -3.44 -1.20
N ASN A 101 0.84 -2.88 -0.69
CA ASN A 101 2.14 -3.53 -0.73
C ASN A 101 2.09 -4.81 0.13
N LEU A 102 2.29 -5.98 -0.47
CA LEU A 102 2.17 -7.27 0.22
C LEU A 102 3.29 -7.49 1.26
N THR A 103 4.39 -6.74 1.20
CA THR A 103 5.50 -6.85 2.15
C THR A 103 5.37 -5.87 3.31
N THR A 104 4.93 -4.64 3.03
CA THR A 104 4.94 -3.53 4.02
C THR A 104 3.55 -3.13 4.50
N GLY A 105 2.49 -3.59 3.83
CA GLY A 105 1.11 -3.19 4.10
C GLY A 105 0.79 -1.74 3.72
N LYS A 106 1.73 -1.03 3.11
CA LYS A 106 1.53 0.36 2.67
C LYS A 106 0.45 0.43 1.59
N LEU A 107 -0.37 1.47 1.69
CA LEU A 107 -1.52 1.70 0.84
C LEU A 107 -1.24 2.81 -0.17
N THR A 108 -1.68 2.57 -1.40
CA THR A 108 -1.85 3.61 -2.43
C THR A 108 -3.28 3.53 -2.96
N VAL A 109 -3.95 4.68 -3.06
CA VAL A 109 -5.33 4.79 -3.52
C VAL A 109 -5.42 5.79 -4.65
N GLY A 110 -6.07 5.40 -5.76
CA GLY A 110 -6.40 6.28 -6.87
C GLY A 110 -7.89 6.56 -6.93
N ILE A 111 -8.27 7.82 -7.16
CA ILE A 111 -9.64 8.24 -7.44
C ILE A 111 -9.64 9.06 -8.72
N LEU A 112 -10.34 8.58 -9.74
CA LEU A 112 -10.69 9.35 -10.92
C LEU A 112 -12.08 9.94 -10.70
N SER A 113 -12.23 11.25 -10.96
CA SER A 113 -13.52 11.92 -10.89
C SER A 113 -13.83 12.72 -12.15
N ASP A 114 -15.06 12.55 -12.64
CA ASP A 114 -15.64 13.15 -13.83
C ASP A 114 -14.74 13.09 -15.09
N CYS A 115 -13.84 12.11 -15.19
CA CYS A 115 -12.80 12.10 -16.24
C CYS A 115 -11.98 13.42 -16.33
N ARG A 116 -11.86 14.14 -15.22
CA ARG A 116 -11.22 15.47 -15.14
C ARG A 116 -10.08 15.51 -14.13
N LYS A 117 -10.19 14.76 -13.05
CA LYS A 117 -9.25 14.82 -11.93
C LYS A 117 -8.85 13.41 -11.53
N ILE A 118 -7.55 13.17 -11.46
CA ILE A 118 -6.99 12.00 -10.79
C ILE A 118 -6.38 12.49 -9.47
N THR A 119 -6.84 11.93 -8.36
CA THR A 119 -6.23 12.13 -7.04
C THR A 119 -5.63 10.82 -6.58
N ILE A 120 -4.36 10.85 -6.19
CA ILE A 120 -3.66 9.69 -5.65
C ILE A 120 -3.30 10.00 -4.21
N TYR A 121 -3.75 9.16 -3.29
CA TYR A 121 -3.32 9.16 -1.91
C TYR A 121 -2.32 8.04 -1.72
N SER A 122 -1.14 8.32 -1.20
CA SER A 122 -0.10 7.30 -1.05
C SER A 122 0.61 7.37 0.29
N GLN A 123 0.93 6.22 0.86
CA GLN A 123 1.87 6.08 1.98
C GLN A 123 3.32 5.89 1.49
N GLU A 124 3.52 5.85 0.18
CA GLU A 124 4.82 5.67 -0.47
C GLU A 124 4.98 6.57 -1.71
N GLY A 125 6.10 7.27 -1.80
CA GLY A 125 6.41 8.13 -2.94
C GLY A 125 5.60 9.43 -3.00
N LEU A 126 6.15 10.39 -3.74
CA LEU A 126 5.56 11.72 -3.98
C LEU A 126 5.34 12.01 -5.46
N ARG A 127 5.88 11.16 -6.32
CA ARG A 127 5.90 11.35 -7.78
C ARG A 127 5.39 10.08 -8.45
N LEU A 128 4.73 10.22 -9.60
CA LEU A 128 4.05 9.11 -10.28
C LEU A 128 5.01 7.94 -10.57
N GLU A 129 6.23 8.26 -10.99
CA GLU A 129 7.31 7.33 -11.28
C GLU A 129 7.85 6.57 -10.06
N GLN A 130 7.54 7.03 -8.84
CA GLN A 130 7.89 6.36 -7.58
C GLN A 130 6.77 5.46 -7.07
N LEU A 131 5.57 5.55 -7.65
CA LEU A 131 4.41 4.77 -7.25
C LEU A 131 4.48 3.35 -7.84
N PRO A 132 3.74 2.39 -7.28
CA PRO A 132 3.67 1.03 -7.82
C PRO A 132 3.32 1.00 -9.31
N GLY A 133 3.90 0.06 -10.06
CA GLY A 133 3.67 -0.03 -11.51
C GLY A 133 2.18 -0.15 -11.88
N ALA A 134 1.39 -0.84 -11.05
CA ALA A 134 -0.06 -0.92 -11.18
C ALA A 134 -0.75 0.45 -11.14
N VAL A 135 -0.29 1.35 -10.27
CA VAL A 135 -0.84 2.70 -10.15
C VAL A 135 -0.49 3.53 -11.38
N GLN A 136 0.74 3.40 -11.87
CA GLN A 136 1.16 4.06 -13.11
C GLN A 136 0.34 3.59 -14.31
N GLN A 137 0.11 2.28 -14.43
CA GLN A 137 -0.72 1.68 -15.47
C GLN A 137 -2.17 2.13 -15.37
N TRP A 138 -2.74 2.18 -14.17
CA TRP A 138 -4.10 2.68 -13.94
C TRP A 138 -4.25 4.15 -14.35
N VAL A 139 -3.29 5.01 -14.00
CA VAL A 139 -3.26 6.43 -14.44
C VAL A 139 -3.19 6.53 -15.97
N ALA A 140 -2.34 5.73 -16.61
CA ALA A 140 -2.23 5.71 -18.06
C ALA A 140 -3.54 5.28 -18.74
N THR A 141 -4.21 4.26 -18.19
CA THR A 141 -5.53 3.81 -18.66
C THR A 141 -6.58 4.91 -18.51
N CYS A 142 -6.67 5.56 -17.35
CA CYS A 142 -7.60 6.68 -17.14
C CYS A 142 -7.37 7.82 -18.14
N ARG A 143 -6.12 8.18 -18.43
CA ARG A 143 -5.78 9.23 -19.41
C ARG A 143 -6.25 8.87 -20.83
N ARG A 144 -6.01 7.62 -21.25
CA ARG A 144 -6.46 7.14 -22.56
C ARG A 144 -7.98 7.18 -22.68
N GLU A 145 -8.67 6.66 -21.68
CA GLU A 145 -10.12 6.59 -21.69
C GLU A 145 -10.79 7.97 -21.65
N CYS A 146 -10.25 8.92 -20.89
CA CYS A 146 -10.83 10.26 -20.80
C CYS A 146 -10.46 11.18 -21.96
N GLY A 147 -9.60 10.73 -22.90
CA GLY A 147 -9.17 11.51 -24.06
C GLY A 147 -8.45 12.82 -23.71
N ARG A 148 -7.88 12.93 -22.52
CA ARG A 148 -7.30 14.18 -21.98
C ARG A 148 -5.99 13.93 -21.23
N GLN A 149 -5.10 14.91 -21.28
CA GLN A 149 -3.94 14.95 -20.39
C GLN A 149 -4.39 15.37 -18.99
N ILE A 150 -4.63 14.39 -18.12
CA ILE A 150 -4.93 14.61 -16.71
C ILE A 150 -3.63 14.46 -15.91
N THR A 151 -3.21 15.51 -15.22
CA THR A 151 -2.08 15.43 -14.27
C THR A 151 -2.60 14.94 -12.93
N PRO A 152 -2.09 13.81 -12.39
CA PRO A 152 -2.52 13.32 -11.09
C PRO A 152 -2.04 14.26 -9.98
N LEU A 153 -2.95 14.58 -9.06
CA LEU A 153 -2.61 15.20 -7.79
C LEU A 153 -2.20 14.10 -6.82
N ILE A 154 -0.93 14.07 -6.42
CA ILE A 154 -0.39 13.08 -5.47
C ILE A 154 -0.33 13.70 -4.08
N ILE A 155 -0.94 13.02 -3.11
CA ILE A 155 -1.02 13.42 -1.70
C ILE A 155 -0.36 12.30 -0.89
N GLN A 156 0.79 12.60 -0.29
CA GLN A 156 1.43 11.66 0.63
C GLN A 156 0.94 11.87 2.06
N ARG A 157 0.60 10.79 2.77
CA ARG A 157 0.19 10.82 4.18
C ARG A 157 0.80 9.66 4.96
#